data_AF-A0AAP9DR58-F1
#
_entry.id   AF-A0AAP9DR58-F1
#
_cell.length_a   1.000
_cell.length_b   1.000
_cell.length_c   1.000
_cell.angle_alpha   90.00
_cell.angle_beta   90.00
_cell.angle_gamma   90.00
#
_symmetry.space_group_name_H-M   'P 1'
#
loop_
_entity.id
_entity.type
_entity.pdbx_description
1 polymer ?
#
loop_
_entity_poly.entity_id
_entity_poly.type
_entity_poly.pdbx_seq_one_letter_code
_entity_poly.pdbx_strand_id
1 'polypeptide(L)'
;MEMHTKEKIVVVGGCGHVGRTICGIMGECYPGKVNAAGRSRERTERFCQSAGGKIRPLEIDIREPLPPDILNGVKLGIMCLDRIDTDLVRACFRTGTHYIDVSANGSFLRQVEQFQHGAAAHGEALSFTDGQTFDFGRSQACRFPFSGQMTLPRTLEVPSAATRLCLDSAMVTGLLAGASRTGAVRLLQPGRLRRRIVRSLGALRFGGHRFAVKAEAQGRSRDGKLTLTECFLHGRDQSAATAKVAAASAAMLVNSFCPSGVYHIEQLTGMGSMLKELGPDITCYIRRSDLPPEGREAC
;
A
#
# COMPACT_ATOMS: atom_id res chain seq x y z
N MET A 1 7.11 -26.81 -27.70
CA MET A 1 7.41 -25.48 -27.14
C MET A 1 7.74 -25.69 -25.67
N GLU A 2 9.01 -25.65 -25.29
CA GLU A 2 9.41 -25.85 -23.89
C GLU A 2 8.79 -24.74 -23.04
N MET A 3 7.77 -25.08 -22.25
CA MET A 3 7.28 -24.22 -21.18
C MET A 3 8.40 -24.14 -20.14
N HIS A 4 9.29 -23.16 -20.26
CA HIS A 4 10.21 -22.83 -19.17
C HIS A 4 9.38 -22.45 -17.95
N THR A 5 9.41 -23.28 -16.92
CA THR A 5 8.69 -23.05 -15.67
C THR A 5 9.17 -21.73 -15.08
N LYS A 6 8.29 -20.74 -15.01
CA LYS A 6 8.60 -19.47 -14.37
C LYS A 6 8.68 -19.68 -12.86
N GLU A 7 9.79 -19.30 -12.26
CA GLU A 7 10.02 -19.53 -10.83
C GLU A 7 10.60 -18.32 -10.10
N LYS A 8 11.19 -17.35 -10.82
CA LYS A 8 11.86 -16.22 -10.19
C LYS A 8 10.83 -15.23 -9.62
N ILE A 9 11.12 -14.74 -8.43
CA ILE A 9 10.40 -13.64 -7.79
C ILE A 9 11.32 -12.42 -7.82
N VAL A 10 10.86 -11.29 -8.36
CA VAL A 10 11.66 -10.06 -8.45
C VAL A 10 11.03 -8.99 -7.56
N VAL A 11 11.79 -8.48 -6.60
CA VAL A 11 11.35 -7.41 -5.69
C VAL A 11 12.04 -6.10 -6.07
N VAL A 12 11.32 -5.24 -6.79
CA VAL A 12 11.81 -3.92 -7.21
C VAL A 12 11.78 -2.96 -6.03
N GLY A 13 12.93 -2.32 -5.75
CA GLY A 13 13.13 -1.61 -4.49
C GLY A 13 13.49 -2.55 -3.35
N GLY A 14 14.02 -3.75 -3.66
CA GLY A 14 14.32 -4.81 -2.70
C GLY A 14 15.33 -4.42 -1.61
N CYS A 15 16.18 -3.41 -1.85
CA CYS A 15 17.10 -2.88 -0.85
C CYS A 15 16.50 -1.75 0.03
N GLY A 16 15.24 -1.38 -0.20
CA GLY A 16 14.48 -0.39 0.55
C GLY A 16 14.10 -0.86 1.94
N HIS A 17 13.29 -0.10 2.67
CA HIS A 17 12.85 -0.49 4.01
C HIS A 17 11.85 -1.65 3.94
N VAL A 18 10.73 -1.47 3.24
CA VAL A 18 9.71 -2.50 3.01
C VAL A 18 10.27 -3.66 2.18
N GLY A 19 10.97 -3.34 1.08
CA GLY A 19 11.51 -4.33 0.15
C GLY A 19 12.47 -5.34 0.80
N ARG A 20 13.33 -4.90 1.74
CA ARG A 20 14.26 -5.81 2.42
C ARG A 20 13.52 -6.84 3.27
N THR A 21 12.49 -6.40 3.98
CA THR A 21 11.64 -7.29 4.77
C THR A 21 10.91 -8.29 3.89
N ILE A 22 10.34 -7.85 2.76
CA ILE A 22 9.71 -8.75 1.78
C ILE A 22 10.72 -9.77 1.24
N CYS A 23 11.92 -9.32 0.82
CA CYS A 23 12.94 -10.24 0.31
C CYS A 23 13.38 -11.24 1.38
N GLY A 24 13.48 -10.83 2.64
CA GLY A 24 13.77 -11.70 3.77
C GLY A 24 12.71 -12.79 3.95
N ILE A 25 11.44 -12.38 4.12
CA ILE A 25 10.32 -13.32 4.29
C ILE A 25 10.23 -14.29 3.10
N MET A 26 10.23 -13.76 1.87
CA MET A 26 10.13 -14.58 0.67
C MET A 26 11.38 -15.43 0.44
N GLY A 27 12.57 -14.98 0.86
CA GLY A 27 13.82 -15.71 0.72
C GLY A 27 13.88 -16.94 1.63
N GLU A 28 13.23 -16.89 2.79
CA GLU A 28 13.04 -18.07 3.64
C GLU A 28 12.09 -19.08 3.01
N CYS A 29 10.98 -18.62 2.42
CA CYS A 29 9.99 -19.50 1.80
C CYS A 29 10.42 -20.05 0.44
N TYR A 30 11.19 -19.28 -0.33
CA TYR A 30 11.59 -19.58 -1.71
C TYR A 30 13.10 -19.36 -1.92
N PRO A 31 13.97 -20.09 -1.19
CA PRO A 31 15.40 -19.86 -1.20
C PRO A 31 15.98 -20.00 -2.62
N GLY A 32 16.78 -19.01 -3.02
CA GLY A 32 17.43 -18.96 -4.33
C GLY A 32 16.52 -18.52 -5.49
N LYS A 33 15.21 -18.35 -5.26
CA LYS A 33 14.24 -17.88 -6.28
C LYS A 33 13.96 -16.38 -6.18
N VAL A 34 14.28 -15.74 -5.05
CA VAL A 34 14.03 -14.31 -4.82
C VAL A 34 15.20 -13.46 -5.31
N ASN A 35 14.89 -12.44 -6.11
CA ASN A 35 15.84 -11.49 -6.65
C ASN A 35 15.52 -10.10 -6.09
N ALA A 36 16.41 -9.55 -5.27
CA ALA A 36 16.29 -8.18 -4.80
C ALA A 36 16.76 -7.25 -5.92
N ALA A 37 15.86 -6.43 -6.47
CA ALA A 37 16.15 -5.53 -7.56
C ALA A 37 16.36 -4.09 -7.10
N GLY A 38 17.45 -3.47 -7.57
CA GLY A 38 17.77 -2.08 -7.28
C GLY A 38 18.73 -1.45 -8.28
N ARG A 39 18.81 -0.11 -8.25
CA ARG A 39 19.65 0.68 -9.16
C ARG A 39 21.15 0.60 -8.87
N SER A 40 21.53 0.23 -7.66
CA SER A 40 22.93 0.15 -7.23
C SER A 40 23.29 -1.30 -7.05
N ARG A 41 24.11 -1.82 -7.97
CA ARG A 41 24.65 -3.17 -7.91
C ARG A 41 25.31 -3.45 -6.57
N GLU A 42 26.24 -2.60 -6.17
CA GLU A 42 27.01 -2.72 -4.92
C GLU A 42 26.12 -2.78 -3.67
N ARG A 43 25.07 -1.96 -3.60
CA ARG A 43 24.11 -1.99 -2.48
C ARG A 43 23.31 -3.29 -2.46
N THR A 44 22.95 -3.78 -3.64
CA THR A 44 22.13 -4.98 -3.80
C THR A 44 22.93 -6.23 -3.49
N GLU A 45 24.17 -6.33 -3.97
CA GLU A 45 25.10 -7.40 -3.65
C GLU A 45 25.38 -7.46 -2.15
N ARG A 46 25.67 -6.33 -1.50
CA ARG A 46 25.88 -6.28 -0.04
C ARG A 46 24.66 -6.77 0.75
N PHE A 47 23.45 -6.36 0.35
CA PHE A 47 22.23 -6.86 0.97
C PHE A 47 22.09 -8.38 0.78
N CYS A 48 22.27 -8.89 -0.44
CA CYS A 48 22.10 -10.31 -0.73
C CYS A 48 23.17 -11.20 -0.07
N GLN A 49 24.41 -10.72 0.07
CA GLN A 49 25.48 -11.41 0.81
C GLN A 49 25.07 -11.68 2.26
N SER A 50 24.41 -10.73 2.92
CA SER A 50 23.92 -10.91 4.29
C SER A 50 22.79 -11.95 4.43
N ALA A 51 22.19 -12.38 3.32
CA ALA A 51 21.06 -13.31 3.29
C ALA A 51 21.46 -14.77 3.01
N GLY A 52 22.76 -15.10 3.04
CA GLY A 52 23.25 -16.49 2.96
C GLY A 52 22.86 -17.22 1.66
N GLY A 53 22.80 -16.51 0.53
CA GLY A 53 22.48 -17.09 -0.78
C GLY A 53 20.98 -17.33 -1.03
N LYS A 54 20.11 -17.06 -0.06
CA LYS A 54 18.64 -17.18 -0.22
C LYS A 54 18.05 -16.13 -1.15
N ILE A 55 18.70 -14.98 -1.24
CA ILE A 55 18.31 -13.82 -2.06
C ILE A 55 19.43 -13.53 -3.06
N ARG A 56 19.06 -13.32 -4.32
CA ARG A 56 20.00 -13.00 -5.41
C ARG A 56 19.96 -11.51 -5.75
N PRO A 57 21.10 -10.88 -6.04
CA PRO A 57 21.11 -9.49 -6.46
C PRO A 57 20.66 -9.36 -7.92
N LEU A 58 19.89 -8.32 -8.21
CA LEU A 58 19.49 -7.95 -9.56
C LEU A 58 19.61 -6.44 -9.75
N GLU A 59 20.31 -6.02 -10.79
CA GLU A 59 20.43 -4.60 -11.13
C GLU A 59 19.32 -4.22 -12.11
N ILE A 60 18.43 -3.33 -11.66
CA ILE A 60 17.35 -2.76 -12.50
C ILE A 60 17.24 -1.28 -12.16
N ASP A 61 17.32 -0.43 -13.19
CA ASP A 61 16.85 0.94 -13.12
C ASP A 61 15.51 1.08 -13.83
N ILE A 62 14.44 1.10 -13.05
CA ILE A 62 13.08 1.31 -13.53
C ILE A 62 12.86 2.68 -14.19
N ARG A 63 13.80 3.63 -14.04
CA ARG A 63 13.73 4.93 -14.73
C ARG A 63 14.14 4.83 -16.20
N GLU A 64 14.82 3.75 -16.54
CA GLU A 64 15.23 3.42 -17.90
C GLU A 64 14.27 2.37 -18.49
N PRO A 65 14.21 2.25 -19.83
CA PRO A 65 13.48 1.16 -20.47
C PRO A 65 13.94 -0.20 -19.95
N LEU A 66 12.97 -1.04 -19.59
CA LEU A 66 13.25 -2.39 -19.10
C LEU A 66 13.88 -3.23 -20.22
N PRO A 67 14.96 -3.98 -19.94
CA PRO A 67 15.51 -4.93 -20.91
C PRO A 67 14.42 -5.92 -21.36
N PRO A 68 14.34 -6.29 -22.66
CA PRO A 68 13.27 -7.14 -23.18
C PRO A 68 13.11 -8.47 -22.43
N ASP A 69 14.23 -9.03 -21.99
CA ASP A 69 14.32 -10.35 -21.37
C ASP A 69 14.27 -10.32 -19.84
N ILE A 70 14.11 -9.15 -19.21
CA ILE A 70 14.22 -9.02 -17.75
C ILE A 70 13.16 -9.83 -17.00
N LEU A 71 12.01 -10.08 -17.64
CA LEU A 71 10.91 -10.87 -17.09
C LEU A 71 10.97 -12.35 -17.50
N ASN A 72 11.98 -12.78 -18.24
CA ASN A 72 12.12 -14.18 -18.65
C ASN A 72 12.36 -15.07 -17.42
N GLY A 73 11.47 -16.05 -17.26
CA GLY A 73 11.46 -16.94 -16.09
C GLY A 73 10.95 -16.28 -14.80
N VAL A 74 10.49 -15.02 -14.84
CA VAL A 74 9.91 -14.32 -13.68
C VAL A 74 8.46 -14.70 -13.53
N LYS A 75 8.14 -15.38 -12.42
CA LYS A 75 6.78 -15.76 -12.04
C LYS A 75 6.02 -14.57 -11.45
N LEU A 76 6.69 -13.78 -10.61
CA LEU A 76 6.09 -12.68 -9.86
C LEU A 76 7.05 -11.49 -9.75
N GLY A 77 6.57 -10.30 -10.11
CA GLY A 77 7.18 -9.01 -9.77
C GLY A 77 6.46 -8.34 -8.58
N ILE A 78 7.22 -7.84 -7.62
CA ILE A 78 6.72 -7.08 -6.47
C ILE A 78 7.34 -5.67 -6.52
N MET A 79 6.50 -4.64 -6.68
CA MET A 79 6.92 -3.25 -6.73
C MET A 79 6.83 -2.59 -5.35
N CYS A 80 7.98 -2.15 -4.83
CA CYS A 80 8.10 -1.47 -3.53
C CYS A 80 8.55 0.00 -3.68
N LEU A 81 8.28 0.61 -4.82
CA LEU A 81 8.63 2.01 -5.14
C LEU A 81 7.41 2.72 -5.71
N ASP A 82 7.30 4.02 -5.45
CA ASP A 82 6.24 4.83 -6.06
C ASP A 82 6.54 5.03 -7.56
N ARG A 83 5.61 4.58 -8.41
CA ARG A 83 5.64 4.75 -9.86
C ARG A 83 4.60 5.77 -10.32
N ILE A 84 4.83 6.29 -11.51
CA ILE A 84 3.89 7.17 -12.23
C ILE A 84 3.49 6.61 -13.60
N ASP A 85 4.30 5.71 -14.17
CA ASP A 85 4.06 5.04 -15.45
C ASP A 85 3.70 3.55 -15.26
N THR A 86 3.16 2.94 -16.32
CA THR A 86 2.65 1.55 -16.34
C THR A 86 3.52 0.60 -17.15
N ASP A 87 4.77 0.96 -17.48
CA ASP A 87 5.59 0.17 -18.41
C ASP A 87 5.93 -1.23 -17.87
N LEU A 88 6.27 -1.33 -16.58
CA LEU A 88 6.51 -2.62 -15.93
C LEU A 88 5.24 -3.46 -15.88
N VAL A 89 4.09 -2.85 -15.58
CA VAL A 89 2.79 -3.54 -15.54
C VAL A 89 2.46 -4.10 -16.92
N ARG A 90 2.62 -3.30 -17.98
CA ARG A 90 2.41 -3.73 -19.36
C ARG A 90 3.37 -4.86 -19.76
N ALA A 91 4.63 -4.79 -19.34
CA ALA A 91 5.60 -5.85 -19.57
C ALA A 91 5.21 -7.16 -18.85
N CYS A 92 4.70 -7.07 -17.61
CA CYS A 92 4.19 -8.21 -16.87
C CYS A 92 2.98 -8.86 -17.57
N PHE A 93 2.02 -8.06 -18.05
CA PHE A 93 0.88 -8.57 -18.84
C PHE A 93 1.34 -9.31 -20.10
N ARG A 94 2.22 -8.70 -20.89
CA ARG A 94 2.73 -9.28 -22.14
C ARG A 94 3.44 -10.61 -21.95
N THR A 95 4.14 -10.75 -20.83
CA THR A 95 4.95 -11.94 -20.56
C THR A 95 4.18 -12.99 -19.76
N GLY A 96 3.01 -12.68 -19.19
CA GLY A 96 2.29 -13.56 -18.27
C GLY A 96 3.01 -13.69 -16.92
N THR A 97 3.52 -12.58 -16.41
CA THR A 97 4.17 -12.49 -15.09
C THR A 97 3.19 -11.83 -14.12
N HIS A 98 2.99 -12.44 -12.94
CA HIS A 98 2.17 -11.83 -11.89
C HIS A 98 2.82 -10.55 -11.37
N TYR A 99 2.00 -9.63 -10.87
CA TYR A 99 2.45 -8.34 -10.38
C TYR A 99 1.73 -7.97 -9.07
N ILE A 100 2.49 -7.50 -8.09
CA ILE A 100 1.98 -6.88 -6.86
C ILE A 100 2.58 -5.49 -6.75
N ASP A 101 1.74 -4.51 -6.43
CA ASP A 101 2.18 -3.15 -6.09
C ASP A 101 1.88 -2.86 -4.62
N VAL A 102 2.89 -2.34 -3.90
CA VAL A 102 2.78 -1.94 -2.50
C VAL A 102 2.56 -0.42 -2.35
N SER A 103 2.68 0.34 -3.44
CA SER A 103 2.49 1.79 -3.44
C SER A 103 1.05 2.19 -3.17
N ALA A 104 0.88 3.32 -2.51
CA ALA A 104 -0.42 3.96 -2.28
C ALA A 104 -0.75 5.04 -3.34
N ASN A 105 -0.03 5.09 -4.46
CA ASN A 105 -0.23 6.13 -5.48
C ASN A 105 -1.54 5.93 -6.26
N GLY A 106 -2.57 6.69 -5.90
CA GLY A 106 -3.89 6.61 -6.51
C GLY A 106 -3.93 6.90 -8.03
N SER A 107 -3.10 7.81 -8.54
CA SER A 107 -3.12 8.12 -9.98
C SER A 107 -2.52 7.01 -10.82
N PHE A 108 -1.49 6.34 -10.30
CA PHE A 108 -0.91 5.14 -10.90
C PHE A 108 -1.90 3.96 -10.83
N LEU A 109 -2.50 3.72 -9.66
CA LEU A 109 -3.44 2.60 -9.48
C LEU A 109 -4.65 2.70 -10.44
N ARG A 110 -5.19 3.90 -10.68
CA ARG A 110 -6.24 4.10 -11.70
C ARG A 110 -5.78 3.73 -13.12
N GLN A 111 -4.54 4.02 -13.48
CA GLN A 111 -4.00 3.63 -14.78
C GLN A 111 -3.86 2.10 -14.88
N VAL A 112 -3.48 1.43 -13.79
CA VAL A 112 -3.41 -0.04 -13.74
C VAL A 112 -4.79 -0.66 -13.83
N GLU A 113 -5.80 -0.10 -13.17
CA GLU A 113 -7.20 -0.56 -13.27
C GLU A 113 -7.76 -0.49 -14.70
N GLN A 114 -7.28 0.44 -15.55
CA GLN A 114 -7.71 0.53 -16.95
C GLN A 114 -7.28 -0.67 -17.81
N PHE A 115 -6.33 -1.48 -17.33
CA PHE A 115 -6.00 -2.75 -17.98
C PHE A 115 -7.10 -3.81 -17.78
N GLN A 116 -8.04 -3.58 -16.86
CA GLN A 116 -9.31 -4.30 -16.74
C GLN A 116 -10.34 -3.64 -17.67
N HIS A 117 -11.03 -4.41 -18.52
CA HIS A 117 -12.18 -3.88 -19.27
C HIS A 117 -13.28 -3.46 -18.29
N GLY A 118 -13.47 -2.15 -18.03
CA GLY A 118 -14.65 -1.64 -17.30
C GLY A 118 -14.45 -0.61 -16.16
N ALA A 119 -13.34 0.12 -16.04
CA ALA A 119 -13.20 1.12 -14.97
C ALA A 119 -13.81 2.49 -15.33
N ALA A 120 -14.99 2.82 -14.79
CA ALA A 120 -15.57 4.17 -14.83
C ALA A 120 -14.94 5.10 -13.77
N ALA A 121 -14.78 6.38 -14.13
CA ALA A 121 -14.13 7.40 -13.31
C ALA A 121 -15.11 8.11 -12.35
N HIS A 122 -14.70 8.28 -11.09
CA HIS A 122 -15.33 9.19 -10.12
C HIS A 122 -14.28 10.12 -9.48
N GLY A 123 -14.73 11.31 -9.08
CA GLY A 123 -13.90 12.49 -8.80
C GLY A 123 -12.88 12.35 -7.68
N GLU A 124 -11.74 13.06 -7.86
CA GLU A 124 -10.68 13.19 -6.86
C GLU A 124 -11.14 14.00 -5.63
N ALA A 125 -10.93 13.46 -4.43
CA ALA A 125 -11.12 14.23 -3.20
C ALA A 125 -9.89 15.10 -2.89
N LEU A 126 -10.13 16.36 -2.51
CA LEU A 126 -9.09 17.32 -2.14
C LEU A 126 -8.43 16.95 -0.80
N SER A 127 -7.09 16.85 -0.78
CA SER A 127 -6.30 16.60 0.43
C SER A 127 -6.56 17.65 1.53
N PHE A 128 -6.57 17.20 2.79
CA PHE A 128 -6.62 18.04 4.00
C PHE A 128 -7.93 18.84 4.21
N THR A 129 -9.05 18.31 3.74
CA THR A 129 -10.41 18.82 4.03
C THR A 129 -11.15 17.89 5.02
N ASP A 130 -12.24 18.35 5.64
CA ASP A 130 -13.12 17.53 6.53
C ASP A 130 -12.38 16.79 7.68
N GLY A 131 -11.78 17.58 8.59
CA GLY A 131 -11.07 17.06 9.76
C GLY A 131 -12.03 16.42 10.77
N GLN A 132 -11.76 15.18 11.16
CA GLN A 132 -12.48 14.48 12.23
C GLN A 132 -11.50 14.09 13.34
N THR A 133 -11.93 14.22 14.59
CA THR A 133 -11.14 13.81 15.76
C THR A 133 -11.47 12.36 16.08
N PHE A 134 -10.45 11.48 16.12
CA PHE A 134 -10.61 10.11 16.58
C PHE A 134 -9.87 9.94 17.91
N ASP A 135 -10.46 9.16 18.83
CA ASP A 135 -9.86 8.96 20.13
C ASP A 135 -8.81 7.83 20.10
N PHE A 136 -7.68 8.14 19.46
CA PHE A 136 -6.40 7.47 19.64
C PHE A 136 -5.45 8.41 20.40
N GLY A 137 -5.89 8.90 21.56
CA GLY A 137 -5.11 9.86 22.36
C GLY A 137 -5.16 11.30 21.82
N ARG A 138 -6.34 11.79 21.42
CA ARG A 138 -6.58 13.17 20.92
C ARG A 138 -5.64 13.61 19.78
N SER A 139 -5.75 12.97 18.61
CA SER A 139 -5.12 13.43 17.37
C SER A 139 -6.18 13.87 16.35
N GLN A 140 -5.92 14.98 15.65
CA GLN A 140 -6.77 15.42 14.53
C GLN A 140 -6.43 14.59 13.29
N ALA A 141 -7.42 13.91 12.71
CA ALA A 141 -7.27 13.21 11.44
C ALA A 141 -7.84 14.09 10.33
N CYS A 142 -7.06 14.36 9.29
CA CYS A 142 -7.54 15.07 8.11
C CYS A 142 -7.74 14.10 6.95
N ARG A 143 -8.71 14.37 6.05
CA ARG A 143 -8.85 13.54 4.84
C ARG A 143 -7.55 13.54 4.05
N PHE A 144 -7.14 12.35 3.64
CA PHE A 144 -5.96 12.15 2.83
C PHE A 144 -6.32 11.24 1.66
N PRO A 145 -5.95 11.60 0.41
CA PRO A 145 -6.41 10.91 -0.79
C PRO A 145 -5.68 9.58 -1.01
N PHE A 146 -5.86 8.63 -0.10
CA PHE A 146 -5.39 7.26 -0.29
C PHE A 146 -6.23 6.57 -1.35
N SER A 147 -5.62 5.66 -2.11
CA SER A 147 -6.27 4.93 -3.20
C SER A 147 -7.56 4.21 -2.77
N GLY A 148 -7.58 3.65 -1.57
CA GLY A 148 -8.74 2.94 -1.01
C GLY A 148 -10.05 3.72 -1.08
N GLN A 149 -10.03 5.05 -0.93
CA GLN A 149 -11.26 5.84 -0.99
C GLN A 149 -11.93 5.85 -2.39
N MET A 150 -11.16 5.54 -3.44
CA MET A 150 -11.63 5.48 -4.83
C MET A 150 -11.98 4.05 -5.26
N THR A 151 -11.32 3.06 -4.66
CA THR A 151 -11.44 1.65 -5.07
C THR A 151 -12.52 0.94 -4.28
N LEU A 152 -12.57 1.13 -2.96
CA LEU A 152 -13.50 0.44 -2.06
C LEU A 152 -14.99 0.65 -2.39
N PRO A 153 -15.47 1.85 -2.79
CA PRO A 153 -16.87 2.01 -3.20
C PRO A 153 -17.28 1.08 -4.34
N ARG A 154 -16.35 0.83 -5.27
CA ARG A 154 -16.57 -0.02 -6.44
C ARG A 154 -16.38 -1.50 -6.11
N THR A 155 -15.35 -1.86 -5.35
CA THR A 155 -15.05 -3.27 -5.05
C THR A 155 -15.97 -3.86 -3.98
N LEU A 156 -16.44 -3.04 -3.04
CA LEU A 156 -17.34 -3.46 -1.96
C LEU A 156 -18.80 -3.04 -2.16
N GLU A 157 -19.10 -2.36 -3.28
CA GLU A 157 -20.45 -1.84 -3.60
C GLU A 157 -21.04 -0.95 -2.48
N VAL A 158 -20.18 -0.13 -1.85
CA VAL A 158 -20.59 0.81 -0.80
C VAL A 158 -20.74 2.24 -1.36
N PRO A 159 -21.68 3.05 -0.86
CA PRO A 159 -21.97 4.36 -1.43
C PRO A 159 -20.82 5.35 -1.32
N SER A 160 -19.96 5.20 -0.30
CA SER A 160 -18.78 6.06 -0.14
C SER A 160 -17.71 5.37 0.72
N ALA A 161 -16.47 5.80 0.52
CA ALA A 161 -15.35 5.49 1.38
C ALA A 161 -14.54 6.77 1.60
N ALA A 162 -13.99 6.95 2.79
CA ALA A 162 -13.16 8.08 3.13
C ALA A 162 -11.97 7.63 3.97
N THR A 163 -10.78 8.11 3.63
CA THR A 163 -9.57 7.84 4.41
C THR A 163 -9.10 9.11 5.10
N ARG A 164 -8.71 8.97 6.37
CA ARG A 164 -8.16 10.06 7.17
C ARG A 164 -6.82 9.65 7.76
N LEU A 165 -5.89 10.59 7.84
CA LEU A 165 -4.54 10.38 8.36
C LEU A 165 -4.29 11.30 9.56
N CYS A 166 -3.77 10.72 10.64
CA CYS A 166 -3.18 11.46 11.76
C CYS A 166 -1.66 11.43 11.62
N LEU A 167 -0.99 12.57 11.83
CA LEU A 167 0.45 12.59 12.07
C LEU A 167 0.70 12.60 13.59
N ASP A 168 1.82 12.01 14.01
CA ASP A 168 2.22 11.88 15.42
C ASP A 168 2.34 13.22 16.18
N SER A 169 2.30 14.36 15.47
CA SER A 169 2.24 15.68 16.08
C SER A 169 0.96 16.42 15.66
N ALA A 170 0.09 16.67 16.64
CA ALA A 170 -1.09 17.52 16.47
C ALA A 170 -0.72 18.95 16.01
N MET A 171 0.45 19.45 16.41
CA MET A 171 0.97 20.75 15.99
C MET A 171 1.34 20.76 14.50
N VAL A 172 2.04 19.73 14.02
CA VAL A 172 2.38 19.59 12.59
C VAL A 172 1.12 19.40 11.75
N THR A 173 0.17 18.62 12.25
CA THR A 173 -1.13 18.42 11.58
C THR A 173 -1.92 19.72 11.48
N GLY A 174 -1.99 20.51 12.57
CA GLY A 174 -2.63 21.82 12.59
C GLY A 174 -1.96 22.84 11.68
N LEU A 175 -0.62 22.88 11.65
CA LEU A 175 0.17 23.72 10.74
C LEU A 175 -0.07 23.37 9.27
N LEU A 176 -0.05 22.08 8.92
CA LEU A 176 -0.31 21.62 7.55
C LEU A 176 -1.77 21.85 7.12
N ALA A 177 -2.73 21.62 8.00
CA ALA A 177 -4.14 21.90 7.75
C ALA A 177 -4.37 23.42 7.55
N GLY A 178 -3.74 24.26 8.38
CA GLY A 178 -3.77 25.72 8.24
C GLY A 178 -3.15 26.20 6.93
N ALA A 179 -1.95 25.70 6.58
CA ALA A 179 -1.27 26.05 5.34
C ALA A 179 -2.02 25.58 4.09
N SER A 180 -2.71 24.44 4.16
CA SER A 180 -3.53 23.91 3.07
C SER A 180 -4.79 24.75 2.84
N ARG A 181 -5.38 25.32 3.92
CA ARG A 181 -6.55 26.22 3.84
C ARG A 181 -6.22 27.60 3.29
N THR A 182 -5.00 28.10 3.48
CA THR A 182 -4.58 29.44 3.04
C THR A 182 -4.01 29.45 1.61
N GLY A 183 -3.96 28.31 0.93
CA GLY A 183 -3.36 28.21 -0.42
C GLY A 183 -1.84 28.37 -0.44
N ALA A 184 -1.19 28.57 0.72
CA ALA A 184 0.26 28.74 0.86
C ALA A 184 1.07 27.52 0.39
N VAL A 185 0.43 26.34 0.32
CA VAL A 185 1.00 25.12 -0.30
C VAL A 185 1.37 25.35 -1.77
N ARG A 186 0.66 26.22 -2.51
CA ARG A 186 1.02 26.59 -3.89
C ARG A 186 2.31 27.40 -3.97
N LEU A 187 2.62 28.21 -2.95
CA LEU A 187 3.88 28.96 -2.86
C LEU A 187 5.10 28.06 -2.56
N LEU A 188 4.88 26.83 -2.09
CA LEU A 188 5.93 25.83 -1.84
C LEU A 188 6.32 25.02 -3.09
N GLN A 189 5.73 25.32 -4.25
CA GLN A 189 6.04 24.68 -5.54
C GLN A 189 7.45 24.94 -6.13
N PRO A 190 8.22 26.01 -5.80
CA PRO A 190 9.55 26.20 -6.37
C PRO A 190 10.51 25.08 -5.93
N GLY A 191 11.04 24.33 -6.90
CA GLY A 191 11.73 23.05 -6.69
C GLY A 191 13.00 23.07 -5.82
N ARG A 192 13.53 24.24 -5.42
CA ARG A 192 14.64 24.36 -4.45
C ARG A 192 14.13 24.36 -3.00
N LEU A 193 13.03 25.05 -2.73
CA LEU A 193 12.45 25.15 -1.37
C LEU A 193 11.80 23.82 -0.97
N ARG A 194 11.03 23.20 -1.88
CA ARG A 194 10.51 21.83 -1.71
C ARG A 194 11.61 20.83 -1.37
N ARG A 195 12.73 20.85 -2.11
CA ARG A 195 13.88 19.96 -1.84
C ARG A 195 14.52 20.20 -0.48
N ARG A 196 14.66 21.45 -0.06
CA ARG A 196 15.18 21.80 1.26
C ARG A 196 14.27 21.33 2.39
N ILE A 197 12.96 21.54 2.25
CA ILE A 197 11.93 21.12 3.21
C ILE A 197 11.84 19.59 3.28
N VAL A 198 11.82 18.89 2.14
CA VAL A 198 11.83 17.41 2.12
C VAL A 198 13.11 16.85 2.72
N ARG A 199 14.27 17.49 2.51
CA ARG A 199 15.54 17.06 3.11
C ARG A 199 15.59 17.30 4.62
N SER A 200 14.98 18.38 5.10
CA SER A 200 14.90 18.69 6.54
C SER A 200 13.84 17.84 7.24
N LEU A 201 12.66 17.65 6.66
CA LEU A 201 11.65 16.68 7.14
C LEU A 201 12.15 15.24 7.09
N GLY A 202 12.92 14.86 6.07
CA GLY A 202 13.54 13.52 6.00
C GLY A 202 14.68 13.31 7.00
N ALA A 203 15.30 14.39 7.49
CA ALA A 203 16.29 14.34 8.57
C ALA A 203 15.65 14.33 9.97
N LEU A 204 14.40 14.80 10.05
CA LEU A 204 13.58 14.79 11.25
C LEU A 204 12.94 13.39 11.37
N ARG A 205 13.55 12.51 12.17
CA ARG A 205 12.91 11.24 12.59
C ARG A 205 11.74 11.55 13.52
N PHE A 206 10.61 11.95 12.93
CA PHE A 206 9.34 12.12 13.65
C PHE A 206 8.48 10.91 13.36
N GLY A 207 8.31 10.09 14.39
CA GLY A 207 7.55 8.87 14.30
C GLY A 207 7.96 7.93 15.41
N GLY A 208 7.06 7.64 16.34
CA GLY A 208 7.26 6.47 17.19
C GLY A 208 7.32 5.21 16.33
N HIS A 209 7.87 4.12 16.85
CA HIS A 209 7.74 2.83 16.16
C HIS A 209 6.30 2.30 16.16
N ARG A 210 5.33 3.00 16.76
CA ARG A 210 3.94 2.55 16.86
C ARG A 210 3.12 3.11 15.71
N PHE A 211 2.16 2.33 15.25
CA PHE A 211 1.15 2.78 14.30
C PHE A 211 -0.22 2.26 14.72
N ALA A 212 -1.27 2.93 14.28
CA ALA A 212 -2.65 2.48 14.43
C ALA A 212 -3.42 2.72 13.12
N VAL A 213 -4.31 1.78 12.81
CA VAL A 213 -5.23 1.83 11.68
C VAL A 213 -6.62 1.56 12.24
N LYS A 214 -7.59 2.37 11.82
CA LYS A 214 -9.00 2.17 12.12
C LYS A 214 -9.78 2.08 10.82
N ALA A 215 -10.59 1.04 10.70
CA ALA A 215 -11.61 0.94 9.67
C ALA A 215 -12.99 1.04 10.31
N GLU A 216 -13.86 1.85 9.74
CA GLU A 216 -15.25 1.99 10.17
C GLU A 216 -16.16 1.62 9.01
N ALA A 217 -17.17 0.80 9.30
CA ALA A 217 -18.20 0.41 8.36
C ALA A 217 -19.57 0.63 9.01
N GLN A 218 -20.43 1.36 8.33
CA GLN A 218 -21.83 1.53 8.71
C GLN A 218 -22.70 0.75 7.73
N GLY A 219 -23.68 0.02 8.25
CA GLY A 219 -24.58 -0.77 7.44
C GLY A 219 -25.77 -1.25 8.25
N ARG A 220 -26.62 -2.06 7.62
CA ARG A 220 -27.74 -2.70 8.30
C ARG A 220 -27.36 -4.12 8.70
N SER A 221 -27.66 -4.50 9.93
CA SER A 221 -27.56 -5.89 10.38
C SER A 221 -28.60 -6.76 9.65
N ARG A 222 -28.50 -8.10 9.81
CA ARG A 222 -29.52 -9.02 9.29
C ARG A 222 -30.92 -8.73 9.82
N ASP A 223 -31.00 -8.12 11.00
CA ASP A 223 -32.26 -7.74 11.67
C ASP A 223 -32.73 -6.33 11.26
N GLY A 224 -32.10 -5.71 10.25
CA GLY A 224 -32.49 -4.41 9.69
C GLY A 224 -32.03 -3.18 10.51
N LYS A 225 -31.41 -3.39 11.67
CA LYS A 225 -30.88 -2.32 12.54
C LYS A 225 -29.67 -1.65 11.92
N LEU A 226 -29.58 -0.33 12.05
CA LEU A 226 -28.38 0.41 11.66
C LEU A 226 -27.26 0.10 12.66
N THR A 227 -26.11 -0.36 12.17
CA THR A 227 -24.98 -0.82 12.99
C THR A 227 -23.71 -0.17 12.49
N LEU A 228 -22.87 0.28 13.43
CA LEU A 228 -21.50 0.69 13.21
C LEU A 228 -20.58 -0.46 13.63
N THR A 229 -19.71 -0.89 12.72
CA THR A 229 -18.61 -1.82 13.01
C THR A 229 -17.30 -1.08 12.87
N GLU A 230 -16.45 -1.19 13.89
CA GLU A 230 -15.15 -0.56 13.93
C GLU A 230 -14.09 -1.65 14.11
N CYS A 231 -13.10 -1.66 13.25
CA CYS A 231 -11.93 -2.51 13.36
C CYS A 231 -10.74 -1.63 13.73
N PHE A 232 -10.08 -1.98 14.82
CA PHE A 232 -8.91 -1.29 15.33
C PHE A 232 -7.71 -2.21 15.23
N LEU A 233 -6.68 -1.74 14.55
CA LEU A 233 -5.40 -2.43 14.43
C LEU A 233 -4.31 -1.50 14.95
N HIS A 234 -3.48 -1.98 15.87
CA HIS A 234 -2.35 -1.22 16.38
C HIS A 234 -1.16 -2.14 16.57
N GLY A 235 0.03 -1.60 16.34
CA GLY A 235 1.24 -2.39 16.42
C GLY A 235 2.49 -1.54 16.37
N ARG A 236 3.62 -2.23 16.16
CA ARG A 236 4.91 -1.61 15.93
C ARG A 236 5.42 -1.87 14.52
N ASP A 237 6.23 -0.96 14.01
CA ASP A 237 6.87 -0.99 12.69
C ASP A 237 5.87 -1.14 11.53
N GLN A 238 5.29 -0.01 11.12
CA GLN A 238 4.36 0.06 9.99
C GLN A 238 4.94 -0.59 8.72
N SER A 239 6.24 -0.39 8.46
CA SER A 239 6.86 -0.92 7.25
C SER A 239 6.99 -2.43 7.29
N ALA A 240 7.26 -3.02 8.46
CA ALA A 240 7.22 -4.46 8.65
C ALA A 240 5.80 -5.02 8.48
N ALA A 241 4.77 -4.34 9.00
CA ALA A 241 3.38 -4.75 8.81
C ALA A 241 3.00 -4.78 7.32
N THR A 242 3.31 -3.70 6.58
CA THR A 242 3.10 -3.62 5.13
C THR A 242 3.85 -4.74 4.39
N ALA A 243 5.11 -4.99 4.75
CA ALA A 243 5.91 -6.04 4.13
C ALA A 243 5.33 -7.44 4.37
N LYS A 244 4.79 -7.72 5.57
CA LYS A 244 4.14 -9.00 5.89
C LYS A 244 2.90 -9.23 5.05
N VAL A 245 2.02 -8.22 4.92
CA VAL A 245 0.83 -8.32 4.05
C VAL A 245 1.23 -8.52 2.58
N ALA A 246 2.23 -7.79 2.10
CA ALA A 246 2.72 -7.93 0.73
C ALA A 246 3.35 -9.32 0.48
N ALA A 247 4.13 -9.85 1.42
CA ALA A 247 4.73 -11.17 1.33
C ALA A 247 3.67 -12.29 1.39
N ALA A 248 2.65 -12.15 2.25
CA ALA A 248 1.53 -13.07 2.31
C ALA A 248 0.75 -13.10 0.98
N SER A 249 0.45 -11.92 0.42
CA SER A 249 -0.20 -11.79 -0.89
C SER A 249 0.65 -12.40 -2.01
N ALA A 250 1.97 -12.18 -1.97
CA ALA A 250 2.91 -12.77 -2.90
C ALA A 250 2.93 -14.30 -2.80
N ALA A 251 2.94 -14.85 -1.58
CA ALA A 251 2.89 -16.29 -1.37
C ALA A 251 1.58 -16.90 -1.90
N MET A 252 0.45 -16.20 -1.77
CA MET A 252 -0.81 -16.62 -2.39
C MET A 252 -0.69 -16.74 -3.91
N LEU A 253 -0.15 -15.72 -4.59
CA LEU A 253 0.04 -15.73 -6.05
C LEU A 253 1.07 -16.76 -6.52
N VAL A 254 2.07 -17.08 -5.70
CA VAL A 254 3.09 -18.07 -6.04
C VAL A 254 2.55 -19.49 -5.89
N ASN A 255 1.73 -19.76 -4.88
CA ASN A 255 1.31 -21.11 -4.51
C ASN A 255 -0.08 -21.51 -5.02
N SER A 256 -0.91 -20.55 -5.41
CA SER A 256 -2.30 -20.80 -5.81
C SER A 256 -2.55 -20.36 -7.25
N PHE A 257 -3.54 -20.96 -7.89
CA PHE A 257 -4.11 -20.41 -9.11
C PHE A 257 -4.92 -19.16 -8.76
N CYS A 258 -4.69 -18.07 -9.47
CA CYS A 258 -5.47 -16.84 -9.35
C CYS A 258 -6.10 -16.49 -10.70
N PRO A 259 -7.33 -15.95 -10.70
CA PRO A 259 -7.97 -15.54 -11.93
C PRO A 259 -7.13 -14.47 -12.63
N SER A 260 -7.16 -14.48 -13.96
CA SER A 260 -6.52 -13.43 -14.75
C SER A 260 -7.24 -12.09 -14.54
N GLY A 261 -6.49 -11.00 -14.42
CA GLY A 261 -7.03 -9.65 -14.28
C GLY A 261 -6.26 -8.81 -13.28
N VAL A 262 -6.77 -7.61 -13.05
CA VAL A 262 -6.35 -6.66 -12.03
C VAL A 262 -7.32 -6.76 -10.86
N TYR A 263 -6.79 -7.00 -9.66
CA TYR A 263 -7.58 -7.15 -8.45
C TYR A 263 -6.94 -6.35 -7.32
N HIS A 264 -7.80 -5.80 -6.46
CA HIS A 264 -7.39 -5.33 -5.14
C HIS A 264 -7.36 -6.51 -4.16
N ILE A 265 -6.53 -6.40 -3.12
CA ILE A 265 -6.25 -7.50 -2.19
C ILE A 265 -7.54 -8.07 -1.56
N GLU A 266 -8.50 -7.22 -1.22
CA GLU A 266 -9.77 -7.60 -0.59
C GLU A 266 -10.68 -8.45 -1.49
N GLN A 267 -10.44 -8.44 -2.80
CA GLN A 267 -11.18 -9.27 -3.76
C GLN A 267 -10.63 -10.70 -3.84
N LEU A 268 -9.39 -10.92 -3.38
CA LEU A 268 -8.71 -12.21 -3.46
C LEU A 268 -8.63 -12.93 -2.10
N THR A 269 -8.71 -12.18 -1.00
CA THR A 269 -8.50 -12.73 0.34
C THR A 269 -9.25 -11.96 1.41
N GLY A 270 -9.63 -12.65 2.47
CA GLY A 270 -10.29 -12.03 3.62
C GLY A 270 -9.28 -11.40 4.59
N MET A 271 -9.75 -10.50 5.45
CA MET A 271 -8.92 -9.93 6.52
C MET A 271 -8.34 -11.02 7.45
N GLY A 272 -9.11 -12.08 7.74
CA GLY A 272 -8.73 -13.12 8.69
C GLY A 272 -7.50 -13.95 8.28
N SER A 273 -7.26 -14.16 6.98
CA SER A 273 -6.02 -14.81 6.49
C SER A 273 -4.83 -13.88 6.67
N MET A 274 -4.97 -12.61 6.28
CA MET A 274 -3.87 -11.63 6.38
C MET A 274 -3.46 -11.30 7.81
N LEU A 275 -4.41 -11.24 8.74
CA LEU A 275 -4.11 -10.98 10.16
C LEU A 275 -3.23 -12.06 10.79
N LYS A 276 -3.31 -13.32 10.34
CA LYS A 276 -2.46 -14.41 10.85
C LYS A 276 -0.98 -14.20 10.53
N GLU A 277 -0.69 -13.49 9.44
CA GLU A 277 0.66 -13.24 8.94
C GLU A 277 1.34 -12.04 9.62
N LEU A 278 0.57 -11.21 10.34
CA LEU A 278 1.05 -9.98 10.97
C LEU A 278 1.90 -10.22 12.23
N GLY A 279 1.80 -11.40 12.84
CA GLY A 279 2.57 -11.81 14.01
C GLY A 279 2.08 -11.16 15.32
N PRO A 280 2.71 -11.48 16.46
CA PRO A 280 2.20 -11.17 17.79
C PRO A 280 2.26 -9.69 18.18
N ASP A 281 3.09 -8.88 17.51
CA ASP A 281 3.26 -7.45 17.79
C ASP A 281 2.12 -6.57 17.25
N ILE A 282 1.16 -7.17 16.53
CA ILE A 282 0.01 -6.48 15.98
C ILE A 282 -1.25 -7.00 16.69
N THR A 283 -1.96 -6.08 17.33
CA THR A 283 -3.24 -6.36 17.97
C THR A 283 -4.36 -5.84 17.08
N CYS A 284 -5.38 -6.67 16.90
CA CYS A 284 -6.59 -6.34 16.15
C CYS A 284 -7.82 -6.66 16.99
N TYR A 285 -8.74 -5.72 17.11
CA TYR A 285 -10.03 -5.96 17.76
C TYR A 285 -11.17 -5.28 16.99
N ILE A 286 -12.36 -5.86 17.10
CA ILE A 286 -13.56 -5.39 16.42
C ILE A 286 -14.58 -4.99 17.47
N ARG A 287 -15.10 -3.77 17.35
CA ARG A 287 -16.22 -3.27 18.13
C ARG A 287 -17.44 -3.15 17.23
N ARG A 288 -18.61 -3.54 17.74
CA ARG A 288 -19.90 -3.33 17.08
C ARG A 288 -20.80 -2.55 18.01
N SER A 289 -21.50 -1.56 17.46
CA SER A 289 -22.51 -0.77 18.18
C SER A 289 -23.72 -0.54 17.29
N ASP A 290 -24.90 -0.59 17.90
CA ASP A 290 -26.12 -0.14 17.23
C ASP A 290 -26.09 1.39 17.13
N LEU A 291 -26.37 1.91 15.95
CA LEU A 291 -26.56 3.34 15.74
C LEU A 291 -28.02 3.70 16.08
N PRO A 292 -28.25 4.87 16.70
CA PRO A 292 -29.61 5.36 16.87
C PRO A 292 -30.31 5.43 15.51
N PRO A 293 -31.62 5.12 15.42
CA PRO A 293 -32.37 5.27 14.18
C PRO A 293 -32.21 6.71 13.69
N GLU A 294 -32.00 6.91 12.38
CA GLU A 294 -31.84 8.23 11.77
C GLU A 294 -32.95 9.17 12.26
N GLY A 295 -32.58 10.05 13.19
CA GLY A 295 -33.45 11.08 13.73
C GLY A 295 -33.46 12.24 12.75
N ARG A 296 -34.67 12.57 12.28
CA ARG A 296 -35.10 13.80 11.62
C ARG A 296 -34.09 14.95 11.73
N GLU A 297 -33.77 15.56 10.59
CA GLU A 297 -33.22 16.91 10.53
C GLU A 297 -33.83 17.77 11.65
N ALA A 298 -32.97 18.27 12.54
CA ALA A 298 -33.36 19.30 13.46
C ALA A 298 -33.76 20.52 12.61
N CYS A 299 -35.06 20.81 12.62
CA CYS A 299 -35.66 21.99 12.04
C CYS A 299 -35.05 23.28 12.62
#